data_AF-A0A1M7L920-F1
#
_entry.id   AF-A0A1M7L920-F1
#
_cell.length_a   1.000
_cell.length_b   1.000
_cell.length_c   1.000
_cell.angle_alpha   90.00
_cell.angle_beta   90.00
_cell.angle_gamma   90.00
#
_symmetry.space_group_name_H-M   'P 1'
#
loop_
_entity.id
_entity.type
_entity.pdbx_description
1 polymer ?
#
loop_
_entity_poly.entity_id
_entity_poly.type
_entity_poly.pdbx_seq_one_letter_code
_entity_poly.pdbx_strand_id
1 'polypeptide(L)'
;MISPNERKKIGFPLLASTNAEMKKYTEVYGLFVESGYSKELCEAYADAFLDNVKKPSPFDIVQIAALYDRIHDHKTAFFYLEKLTDKKISGDDRFFFCVEVLTVLGKIGNWREAENFRTHNISFLQKFSEKASLNMQAQLYMALALTDCAAKNYQQGLKLLKFGYKPQGSKDTTLLEIFITAVYIFAKAGDKEGLEGALHNADCCLALFKDFDFQWQSQYYRERIDNAANGIL
;
A
#
# COMPACT_ATOMS: atom_id res chain seq x y z
N MET A 1 14.50 -25.59 0.25
CA MET A 1 14.56 -24.53 1.28
C MET A 1 14.83 -23.22 0.57
N ILE A 2 13.87 -22.29 0.54
CA ILE A 2 14.02 -20.98 -0.12
C ILE A 2 14.94 -20.12 0.75
N SER A 3 16.02 -19.62 0.15
CA SER A 3 17.10 -18.94 0.85
C SER A 3 16.67 -17.58 1.43
N PRO A 4 17.33 -17.10 2.50
CA PRO A 4 17.12 -15.74 3.04
C PRO A 4 17.26 -14.62 1.99
N ASN A 5 18.02 -14.85 0.92
CA ASN A 5 18.21 -13.90 -0.18
C ASN A 5 17.03 -13.86 -1.15
N GLU A 6 16.27 -14.93 -1.29
CA GLU A 6 15.02 -14.95 -2.06
C GLU A 6 13.89 -14.26 -1.28
N ARG A 7 13.92 -14.32 0.05
CA ARG A 7 12.94 -13.70 0.96
C ARG A 7 13.08 -12.16 1.07
N LYS A 8 14.27 -11.60 0.83
CA LYS A 8 14.50 -10.15 0.78
C LYS A 8 13.94 -9.47 -0.48
N LYS A 9 13.58 -10.22 -1.53
CA LYS A 9 13.18 -9.66 -2.83
C LYS A 9 11.76 -9.08 -2.87
N ILE A 10 10.93 -9.29 -1.84
CA ILE A 10 9.46 -9.11 -1.94
C ILE A 10 8.91 -8.02 -1.00
N GLY A 11 9.76 -7.32 -0.24
CA GLY A 11 9.27 -6.30 0.71
C GLY A 11 8.55 -6.87 1.94
N PHE A 12 8.56 -8.19 2.15
CA PHE A 12 8.32 -8.82 3.46
C PHE A 12 9.59 -8.63 4.31
N PRO A 13 9.61 -7.76 5.33
CA PRO A 13 10.81 -7.59 6.12
C PRO A 13 10.98 -8.82 7.04
N LEU A 14 12.14 -9.45 6.90
CA LEU A 14 12.62 -10.45 7.84
C LEU A 14 12.96 -9.74 9.16
N LEU A 15 12.09 -9.85 10.17
CA LEU A 15 12.53 -9.68 11.55
C LEU A 15 13.43 -10.86 11.89
N ALA A 16 14.68 -10.55 12.25
CA ALA A 16 15.66 -11.54 12.64
C ALA A 16 15.31 -12.12 14.01
N SER A 17 14.53 -13.21 14.07
CA SER A 17 14.34 -13.93 15.32
C SER A 17 13.83 -15.37 15.15
N THR A 18 14.18 -16.17 16.16
CA THR A 18 13.90 -17.59 16.51
C THR A 18 13.27 -18.55 15.47
N ASN A 19 13.67 -19.83 15.52
CA ASN A 19 13.13 -20.90 14.65
C ASN A 19 11.59 -20.98 14.61
N ALA A 20 10.89 -20.58 15.68
CA ALA A 20 9.43 -20.58 15.75
C ALA A 20 8.78 -19.42 14.97
N GLU A 21 9.33 -18.22 15.05
CA GLU A 21 8.85 -17.08 14.26
C GLU A 21 9.16 -17.27 12.78
N MET A 22 10.33 -17.82 12.45
CA MET A 22 10.66 -18.26 11.09
C MET A 22 9.66 -19.27 10.52
N LYS A 23 9.11 -20.17 11.34
CA LYS A 23 8.09 -21.13 10.92
C LYS A 23 6.76 -20.45 10.61
N LYS A 24 6.26 -19.58 11.52
CA LYS A 24 5.05 -18.78 11.30
C LYS A 24 5.12 -17.96 10.02
N TYR A 25 6.23 -17.27 9.80
CA TYR A 25 6.46 -16.50 8.58
C TYR A 25 6.48 -17.38 7.32
N THR A 26 7.06 -18.58 7.40
CA THR A 26 7.12 -19.49 6.25
C THR A 26 5.73 -20.01 5.87
N GLU A 27 4.87 -20.28 6.85
CA GLU A 27 3.49 -20.72 6.62
C GLU A 27 2.64 -19.60 5.98
N VAL A 28 2.67 -18.40 6.56
CA VAL A 28 1.97 -17.22 6.01
C VAL A 28 2.50 -16.86 4.62
N TYR A 29 3.81 -16.93 4.41
CA TYR A 29 4.40 -16.68 3.09
C TYR A 29 4.00 -17.74 2.07
N GLY A 30 3.87 -19.01 2.48
CA GLY A 30 3.36 -20.07 1.61
C GLY A 30 1.97 -19.73 1.03
N LEU A 31 1.06 -19.26 1.87
CA LEU A 31 -0.27 -18.80 1.45
C LEU A 31 -0.19 -17.63 0.45
N PHE A 32 0.69 -16.67 0.69
CA PHE A 32 0.88 -15.54 -0.23
C PHE A 32 1.43 -15.98 -1.60
N VAL A 33 2.36 -16.94 -1.62
CA VAL A 33 2.91 -17.48 -2.87
C VAL A 33 1.83 -18.21 -3.68
N GLU A 34 0.99 -19.00 -3.00
CA GLU A 34 -0.04 -19.83 -3.62
C GLU A 34 -1.25 -19.01 -4.10
N SER A 35 -1.76 -18.13 -3.24
CA SER A 35 -3.08 -17.50 -3.42
C SER A 35 -3.04 -15.97 -3.52
N GLY A 36 -1.87 -15.34 -3.35
CA GLY A 36 -1.73 -13.89 -3.36
C GLY A 36 -2.44 -13.20 -2.19
N TYR A 37 -2.95 -12.00 -2.42
CA TYR A 37 -3.71 -11.26 -1.40
C TYR A 37 -5.11 -11.86 -1.24
N SER A 38 -5.38 -12.44 -0.07
CA SER A 38 -6.67 -13.04 0.25
C SER A 38 -7.06 -12.78 1.70
N LYS A 39 -8.34 -13.01 2.02
CA LYS A 39 -8.82 -12.93 3.42
C LYS A 39 -8.13 -13.97 4.30
N GLU A 40 -7.91 -15.18 3.77
CA GLU A 40 -7.21 -16.27 4.46
C GLU A 40 -5.77 -15.88 4.82
N LEU A 41 -5.06 -15.19 3.91
CA LEU A 41 -3.73 -14.65 4.20
C LEU A 41 -3.78 -13.63 5.35
N CYS A 42 -4.77 -12.75 5.35
CA CYS A 42 -4.93 -11.73 6.39
C CYS A 42 -5.18 -12.38 7.76
N GLU A 43 -6.11 -13.34 7.83
CA GLU A 43 -6.45 -14.09 9.04
C GLU A 43 -5.23 -14.87 9.55
N ALA A 44 -4.53 -15.59 8.67
CA ALA A 44 -3.31 -16.33 9.04
C ALA A 44 -2.19 -15.41 9.56
N TYR A 45 -2.03 -14.21 8.98
CA TYR A 45 -1.08 -13.21 9.48
C TYR A 45 -1.49 -12.70 10.87
N ALA A 46 -2.77 -12.38 11.07
CA ALA A 46 -3.27 -11.90 12.36
C ALA A 46 -3.10 -12.93 13.48
N ASP A 47 -3.45 -14.20 13.22
CA ASP A 47 -3.27 -15.31 14.18
C ASP A 47 -1.80 -15.48 14.59
N ALA A 48 -0.89 -15.35 13.62
CA ALA A 48 0.53 -15.56 13.81
C ALA A 48 1.20 -14.43 14.62
N PHE A 49 0.83 -13.17 14.34
CA PHE A 49 1.60 -11.99 14.78
C PHE A 49 0.83 -11.00 15.67
N LEU A 50 -0.50 -11.12 15.78
CA LEU A 50 -1.34 -10.14 16.49
C LEU A 50 -2.16 -10.78 17.60
N ASP A 51 -3.03 -11.74 17.28
CA ASP A 51 -4.11 -12.15 18.18
C ASP A 51 -3.60 -12.91 19.41
N ASN A 52 -2.52 -13.67 19.24
CA ASN A 52 -1.86 -14.40 20.32
C ASN A 52 -0.61 -13.68 20.87
N VAL A 53 -0.42 -12.41 20.52
CA VAL A 53 0.77 -11.63 20.91
C VAL A 53 0.40 -10.53 21.90
N LYS A 54 0.96 -10.59 23.12
CA LYS A 54 0.64 -9.65 24.21
C LYS A 54 0.90 -8.18 23.84
N LYS A 55 1.93 -7.92 23.03
CA LYS A 55 2.30 -6.58 22.55
C LYS A 55 2.76 -6.69 21.09
N PRO A 56 1.84 -6.68 20.13
CA PRO A 56 2.19 -6.75 18.73
C PRO A 56 3.04 -5.54 18.32
N SER A 57 3.98 -5.75 17.40
CA SER A 57 4.84 -4.65 16.93
C SER A 57 4.05 -3.64 16.09
N PRO A 58 4.43 -2.35 16.08
CA PRO A 58 3.81 -1.38 15.17
C PRO A 58 3.93 -1.81 13.71
N PHE A 59 5.05 -2.41 13.34
CA PHE A 59 5.29 -2.98 12.02
C PHE A 59 4.20 -4.00 11.65
N ASP A 60 3.92 -4.99 12.50
CA ASP A 60 2.93 -6.04 12.21
C ASP A 60 1.51 -5.49 12.10
N ILE A 61 1.19 -4.45 12.89
CA ILE A 61 -0.11 -3.78 12.85
C ILE A 61 -0.30 -3.00 11.54
N VAL A 62 0.75 -2.33 11.05
CA VAL A 62 0.71 -1.66 9.74
C VAL A 62 0.65 -2.70 8.61
N GLN A 63 1.41 -3.79 8.73
CA GLN A 63 1.45 -4.84 7.71
C GLN A 63 0.09 -5.52 7.53
N ILE A 64 -0.62 -5.85 8.61
CA ILE A 64 -1.97 -6.44 8.49
C ILE A 64 -2.96 -5.45 7.89
N ALA A 65 -2.85 -4.16 8.22
CA ALA A 65 -3.72 -3.13 7.67
C ALA A 65 -3.52 -3.02 6.15
N ALA A 66 -2.28 -3.01 5.69
CA ALA A 66 -1.94 -3.03 4.28
C ALA A 66 -2.46 -4.30 3.56
N LEU A 67 -2.42 -5.47 4.21
CA LEU A 67 -2.99 -6.71 3.63
C LEU A 67 -4.51 -6.61 3.46
N TYR A 68 -5.23 -6.12 4.46
CA TYR A 68 -6.68 -5.90 4.35
C TYR A 68 -7.02 -4.81 3.31
N ASP A 69 -6.20 -3.78 3.21
CA ASP A 69 -6.34 -2.75 2.16
C ASP A 69 -6.22 -3.36 0.75
N ARG A 70 -5.29 -4.30 0.54
CA ARG A 70 -5.11 -4.97 -0.76
C ARG A 70 -6.31 -5.80 -1.22
N ILE A 71 -7.20 -6.19 -0.31
CA ILE A 71 -8.44 -6.92 -0.60
C ILE A 71 -9.70 -6.06 -0.44
N HIS A 72 -9.54 -4.73 -0.43
CA HIS A 72 -10.61 -3.74 -0.32
C HIS A 72 -11.39 -3.74 1.00
N ASP A 73 -10.86 -4.38 2.06
CA ASP A 73 -11.45 -4.32 3.40
C ASP A 73 -10.83 -3.17 4.22
N HIS A 74 -11.09 -1.95 3.73
CA HIS A 74 -10.53 -0.74 4.33
C HIS A 74 -11.04 -0.49 5.76
N LYS A 75 -12.23 -1.01 6.11
CA LYS A 75 -12.79 -0.86 7.47
C LYS A 75 -11.98 -1.68 8.46
N THR A 76 -11.69 -2.93 8.12
CA THR A 76 -10.83 -3.79 8.96
C THR A 76 -9.40 -3.24 8.98
N ALA A 77 -8.87 -2.76 7.86
CA ALA A 77 -7.57 -2.09 7.81
C ALA A 77 -7.50 -0.92 8.80
N PHE A 78 -8.50 -0.03 8.78
CA PHE A 78 -8.56 1.12 9.69
C PHE A 78 -8.64 0.70 11.16
N PHE A 79 -9.45 -0.31 11.48
CA PHE A 79 -9.57 -0.86 12.84
C PHE A 79 -8.21 -1.30 13.42
N TYR A 80 -7.34 -1.91 12.61
CA TYR A 80 -5.99 -2.25 13.07
C TYR A 80 -5.13 -1.01 13.29
N LEU A 81 -5.18 -0.01 12.39
CA LEU A 81 -4.43 1.23 12.52
C LEU A 81 -4.83 2.03 13.77
N GLU A 82 -6.10 2.00 14.18
CA GLU A 82 -6.57 2.66 15.40
C GLU A 82 -5.84 2.17 16.67
N LYS A 83 -5.32 0.93 16.66
CA LYS A 83 -4.52 0.37 17.77
C LYS A 83 -3.16 1.06 17.95
N LEU A 84 -2.78 1.96 17.03
CA LEU A 84 -1.51 2.70 17.02
C LEU A 84 -1.67 4.20 17.31
N THR A 85 -2.89 4.75 17.28
CA THR A 85 -3.14 6.21 17.36
C THR A 85 -2.50 6.88 18.58
N ASP A 86 -2.56 6.24 19.75
CA ASP A 86 -2.01 6.79 21.00
C ASP A 86 -0.62 6.23 21.36
N LYS A 87 -0.01 5.45 20.46
CA LYS A 87 1.29 4.84 20.71
C LYS A 87 2.42 5.74 20.24
N LYS A 88 3.51 5.74 21.02
CA LYS A 88 4.74 6.41 20.62
C LYS A 88 5.46 5.58 19.56
N ILE A 89 5.34 5.99 18.30
CA ILE A 89 6.00 5.38 17.14
C ILE A 89 7.00 6.39 16.57
N SER A 90 8.13 5.91 16.05
CA SER A 90 9.20 6.77 15.52
C SER A 90 9.84 6.17 14.27
N GLY A 91 10.57 7.01 13.52
CA GLY A 91 11.32 6.55 12.35
C GLY A 91 10.41 6.02 11.25
N ASP A 92 10.86 4.95 10.59
CA ASP A 92 10.21 4.32 9.45
C ASP A 92 8.82 3.77 9.82
N ASP A 93 8.66 3.18 11.00
CA ASP A 93 7.36 2.67 11.48
C ASP A 93 6.33 3.80 11.55
N ARG A 94 6.74 4.99 12.01
CA ARG A 94 5.83 6.16 12.06
C ARG A 94 5.49 6.63 10.66
N PHE A 95 6.45 6.59 9.74
CA PHE A 95 6.23 6.95 8.35
C PHE A 95 5.21 6.02 7.69
N PHE A 96 5.42 4.70 7.77
CA PHE A 96 4.49 3.72 7.18
C PHE A 96 3.12 3.77 7.83
N PHE A 97 3.04 3.96 9.16
CA PHE A 97 1.77 4.22 9.84
C PHE A 97 1.04 5.43 9.25
N CYS A 98 1.75 6.56 9.08
CA CYS A 98 1.12 7.76 8.51
C CYS A 98 0.65 7.55 7.07
N VAL A 99 1.46 6.88 6.24
CA VAL A 99 1.10 6.56 4.86
C VAL A 99 -0.15 5.69 4.82
N GLU A 100 -0.19 4.62 5.61
CA GLU A 100 -1.30 3.67 5.61
C GLU A 100 -2.60 4.30 6.11
N VAL A 101 -2.54 5.11 7.18
CA VAL A 101 -3.70 5.87 7.67
C VAL A 101 -4.26 6.82 6.61
N LEU A 102 -3.40 7.57 5.92
CA LEU A 102 -3.82 8.50 4.87
C LEU A 102 -4.43 7.75 3.67
N THR A 103 -3.83 6.64 3.26
CA THR A 103 -4.34 5.77 2.19
C THR A 103 -5.73 5.26 2.53
N VAL A 104 -5.90 4.63 3.70
CA VAL A 104 -7.17 4.02 4.12
C VAL A 104 -8.25 5.09 4.32
N LEU A 105 -7.96 6.20 5.00
CA LEU A 105 -8.92 7.30 5.17
C LEU A 105 -9.35 7.91 3.82
N GLY A 106 -8.41 8.05 2.87
CA GLY A 106 -8.70 8.51 1.52
C GLY A 106 -9.63 7.55 0.76
N LYS A 107 -9.38 6.24 0.84
CA LYS A 107 -10.20 5.21 0.16
C LYS A 107 -11.61 5.08 0.73
N ILE A 108 -11.79 5.19 2.05
CA ILE A 108 -13.13 5.18 2.67
C ILE A 108 -13.90 6.51 2.51
N GLY A 109 -13.24 7.55 1.99
CA GLY A 109 -13.86 8.86 1.76
C GLY A 109 -13.89 9.79 2.99
N ASN A 110 -13.19 9.45 4.07
CA ASN A 110 -13.09 10.25 5.30
C ASN A 110 -12.04 11.35 5.15
N TRP A 111 -12.29 12.28 4.23
CA TRP A 111 -11.32 13.30 3.84
C TRP A 111 -10.99 14.29 4.96
N ARG A 112 -11.95 14.62 5.84
CA ARG A 112 -11.74 15.55 6.95
C ARG A 112 -10.76 14.98 7.98
N GLU A 113 -10.96 13.74 8.36
CA GLU A 113 -10.09 13.00 9.25
C GLU A 113 -8.69 12.86 8.64
N ALA A 114 -8.61 12.58 7.34
CA ALA A 114 -7.34 12.50 6.62
C ALA A 114 -6.60 13.85 6.60
N GLU A 115 -7.28 14.96 6.32
CA GLU A 115 -6.69 16.30 6.34
C GLU A 115 -6.22 16.72 7.74
N ASN A 116 -7.03 16.43 8.76
CA ASN A 116 -6.66 16.66 10.15
C ASN A 116 -5.40 15.84 10.47
N PHE A 117 -5.39 14.54 10.19
CA PHE A 117 -4.26 13.66 10.46
C PHE A 117 -2.99 14.11 9.72
N ARG A 118 -3.11 14.49 8.44
CA ARG A 118 -2.03 15.08 7.63
C ARG A 118 -1.46 16.33 8.31
N THR A 119 -2.33 17.24 8.75
CA THR A 119 -1.94 18.51 9.37
C THR A 119 -1.20 18.29 10.68
N HIS A 120 -1.69 17.38 11.54
CA HIS A 120 -1.03 17.04 12.81
C HIS A 120 0.35 16.39 12.60
N ASN A 121 0.58 15.72 11.46
CA ASN A 121 1.83 15.01 11.18
C ASN A 121 2.74 15.72 10.16
N ILE A 122 2.37 16.92 9.67
CA ILE A 122 3.04 17.56 8.53
C ILE A 122 4.54 17.81 8.76
N SER A 123 4.90 18.30 9.96
CA SER A 123 6.30 18.59 10.29
C SER A 123 7.17 17.33 10.34
N PHE A 124 6.59 16.18 10.72
CA PHE A 124 7.29 14.91 10.68
C PHE A 124 7.43 14.43 9.23
N LEU A 125 6.33 14.42 8.47
CA LEU A 125 6.30 13.94 7.08
C LEU A 125 7.26 14.72 6.18
N GLN A 126 7.28 16.05 6.28
CA GLN A 126 8.19 16.90 5.49
C GLN A 126 9.67 16.61 5.79
N LYS A 127 10.04 16.58 7.09
CA LYS A 127 11.43 16.29 7.50
C LYS A 127 11.84 14.86 7.14
N PHE A 128 10.91 13.91 7.21
CA PHE A 128 11.20 12.53 6.87
C PHE A 128 11.35 12.35 5.37
N SER A 129 10.52 13.00 4.54
CA SER A 129 10.55 12.86 3.09
C SER A 129 11.85 13.35 2.46
N GLU A 130 12.54 14.33 3.07
CA GLU A 130 13.86 14.82 2.62
C GLU A 130 14.94 13.73 2.55
N LYS A 131 14.86 12.72 3.44
CA LYS A 131 15.81 11.61 3.51
C LYS A 131 15.21 10.27 3.09
N ALA A 132 13.93 10.25 2.73
CA ALA A 132 13.22 9.05 2.34
C ALA A 132 13.65 8.59 0.95
N SER A 133 13.64 7.28 0.71
CA SER A 133 13.87 6.74 -0.63
C SER A 133 12.79 7.21 -1.61
N LEU A 134 13.09 7.21 -2.92
CA LEU A 134 12.11 7.54 -3.95
C LEU A 134 10.84 6.70 -3.85
N ASN A 135 10.98 5.44 -3.44
CA ASN A 135 9.85 4.53 -3.25
C ASN A 135 8.94 5.00 -2.10
N MET A 136 9.52 5.34 -0.95
CA MET A 136 8.78 5.87 0.19
C MET A 136 8.10 7.21 -0.16
N GLN A 137 8.78 8.09 -0.90
CA GLN A 137 8.18 9.33 -1.38
C GLN A 137 6.98 9.06 -2.30
N ALA A 138 7.09 8.06 -3.20
CA ALA A 138 5.99 7.62 -4.05
C ALA A 138 4.76 7.20 -3.23
N GLN A 139 4.98 6.37 -2.20
CA GLN A 139 3.91 5.89 -1.32
C GLN A 139 3.21 7.05 -0.60
N LEU A 140 3.97 8.00 -0.07
CA LEU A 140 3.40 9.20 0.55
C LEU A 140 2.60 10.03 -0.45
N TYR A 141 3.10 10.25 -1.66
CA TYR A 141 2.40 11.03 -2.67
C TYR A 141 1.12 10.35 -3.17
N MET A 142 1.11 9.02 -3.30
CA MET A 142 -0.11 8.27 -3.58
C MET A 142 -1.13 8.42 -2.45
N ALA A 143 -0.71 8.26 -1.19
CA ALA A 143 -1.59 8.43 -0.02
C ALA A 143 -2.19 9.84 0.07
N LEU A 144 -1.37 10.87 -0.20
CA LEU A 144 -1.82 12.27 -0.26
C LEU A 144 -2.74 12.53 -1.45
N ALA A 145 -2.46 11.94 -2.61
CA ALA A 145 -3.32 12.05 -3.78
C ALA A 145 -4.70 11.43 -3.55
N LEU A 146 -4.77 10.31 -2.82
CA LEU A 146 -6.03 9.69 -2.41
C LEU A 146 -6.79 10.56 -1.41
N THR A 147 -6.10 11.20 -0.46
CA THR A 147 -6.70 12.17 0.46
C THR A 147 -7.30 13.35 -0.31
N ASP A 148 -6.55 13.93 -1.25
CA ASP A 148 -7.03 15.03 -2.09
C ASP A 148 -8.20 14.59 -2.99
N CYS A 149 -8.15 13.37 -3.53
CA CYS A 149 -9.25 12.78 -4.30
C CYS A 149 -10.53 12.63 -3.47
N ALA A 150 -10.43 12.18 -2.23
CA ALA A 150 -11.57 12.08 -1.31
C ALA A 150 -12.18 13.46 -1.00
N ALA A 151 -11.34 14.49 -0.91
CA ALA A 151 -11.75 15.90 -0.78
C ALA A 151 -12.23 16.53 -2.10
N LYS A 152 -12.28 15.77 -3.21
CA LYS A 152 -12.62 16.23 -4.57
C LYS A 152 -11.63 17.24 -5.17
N ASN A 153 -10.43 17.33 -4.62
CA ASN A 153 -9.31 18.13 -5.11
C ASN A 153 -8.51 17.36 -6.18
N TYR A 154 -9.20 16.82 -7.19
CA TYR A 154 -8.63 15.84 -8.15
C TYR A 154 -7.37 16.34 -8.87
N GLN A 155 -7.35 17.60 -9.31
CA GLN A 155 -6.19 18.18 -9.99
C GLN A 155 -4.94 18.21 -9.10
N GLN A 156 -5.13 18.42 -7.79
CA GLN A 156 -4.02 18.49 -6.85
C GLN A 156 -3.48 17.09 -6.55
N GLY A 157 -4.38 16.12 -6.40
CA GLY A 157 -4.02 14.71 -6.33
C GLY A 157 -3.24 14.24 -7.56
N LEU A 158 -3.71 14.55 -8.77
CA LEU A 158 -3.01 14.21 -10.02
C LEU A 158 -1.64 14.90 -10.14
N LYS A 159 -1.49 16.12 -9.61
CA LYS A 159 -0.21 16.83 -9.60
C LYS A 159 0.82 16.12 -8.73
N LEU A 160 0.42 15.56 -7.59
CA LEU A 160 1.31 14.78 -6.71
C LEU A 160 1.87 13.54 -7.42
N LEU A 161 1.06 12.90 -8.28
CA LEU A 161 1.49 11.72 -9.03
C LEU A 161 2.51 12.03 -10.14
N LYS A 162 2.68 13.31 -10.53
CA LYS A 162 3.62 13.76 -11.58
C LYS A 162 5.03 14.08 -11.05
N PHE A 163 5.46 13.46 -9.97
CA PHE A 163 6.77 13.76 -9.35
C PHE A 163 7.97 13.08 -10.04
N GLY A 164 7.77 12.39 -11.17
CA GLY A 164 8.85 11.89 -12.01
C GLY A 164 9.50 10.59 -11.50
N TYR A 165 8.73 9.72 -10.83
CA TYR A 165 9.23 8.42 -10.39
C TYR A 165 9.83 7.61 -11.54
N LYS A 166 11.01 7.06 -11.31
CA LYS A 166 11.65 6.10 -12.22
C LYS A 166 11.74 4.74 -11.53
N PRO A 167 11.30 3.65 -12.16
CA PRO A 167 11.45 2.31 -11.60
C PRO A 167 12.90 2.03 -11.19
N GLN A 168 13.08 1.52 -9.97
CA GLN A 168 14.40 1.22 -9.39
C GLN A 168 14.89 -0.20 -9.75
N GLY A 169 14.14 -0.93 -10.57
CA GLY A 169 14.48 -2.26 -11.06
C GLY A 169 13.37 -2.85 -11.92
N SER A 170 13.62 -4.01 -12.54
CA SER A 170 12.67 -4.69 -13.44
C SER A 170 11.41 -5.22 -12.75
N LYS A 171 11.42 -5.26 -11.41
CA LYS A 171 10.33 -5.77 -10.57
C LYS A 171 9.64 -4.70 -9.75
N ASP A 172 10.03 -3.44 -9.93
CA ASP A 172 9.47 -2.34 -9.18
C ASP A 172 8.09 -1.96 -9.74
N THR A 173 7.04 -2.38 -9.04
CA THR A 173 5.64 -2.15 -9.40
C THR A 173 5.14 -0.76 -9.01
N THR A 174 5.96 0.08 -8.37
CA THR A 174 5.53 1.38 -7.82
C THR A 174 5.04 2.33 -8.90
N LEU A 175 5.65 2.33 -10.09
CA LEU A 175 5.15 3.12 -11.21
C LEU A 175 3.75 2.68 -11.66
N LEU A 176 3.51 1.36 -11.67
CA LEU A 176 2.20 0.80 -11.99
C LEU A 176 1.16 1.20 -10.93
N GLU A 177 1.52 1.15 -9.64
CA GLU A 177 0.65 1.61 -8.55
C GLU A 177 0.31 3.11 -8.67
N ILE A 178 1.26 3.96 -9.10
CA ILE A 178 1.01 5.37 -9.40
C ILE A 178 -0.01 5.51 -10.54
N PHE A 179 0.12 4.73 -11.62
CA PHE A 179 -0.83 4.79 -12.73
C PHE A 179 -2.22 4.28 -12.34
N ILE A 180 -2.32 3.19 -11.57
CA ILE A 180 -3.60 2.70 -11.04
C ILE A 180 -4.26 3.77 -10.15
N THR A 181 -3.46 4.45 -9.32
CA THR A 181 -3.96 5.57 -8.50
C THR A 181 -4.48 6.71 -9.39
N ALA A 182 -3.80 7.04 -10.49
CA ALA A 182 -4.28 8.05 -11.44
C ALA A 182 -5.59 7.64 -12.13
N VAL A 183 -5.71 6.37 -12.57
CA VAL A 183 -6.95 5.79 -13.12
C VAL A 183 -8.11 6.01 -12.15
N TYR A 184 -7.91 5.65 -10.88
CA TYR A 184 -8.92 5.86 -9.83
C TYR A 184 -9.32 7.33 -9.70
N ILE A 185 -8.37 8.26 -9.65
CA ILE A 185 -8.68 9.69 -9.51
C ILE A 185 -9.49 10.20 -10.70
N PHE A 186 -9.14 9.82 -11.94
CA PHE A 186 -9.92 10.20 -13.12
C PHE A 186 -11.33 9.59 -13.11
N ALA A 187 -11.47 8.33 -12.71
CA ALA A 187 -12.78 7.68 -12.55
C ALA A 187 -13.65 8.42 -11.52
N LYS A 188 -13.09 8.79 -10.35
CA LYS A 188 -13.81 9.56 -9.31
C LYS A 188 -14.13 10.99 -9.73
N ALA A 189 -13.34 11.59 -10.61
CA ALA A 189 -13.58 12.92 -11.16
C ALA A 189 -14.67 12.93 -12.25
N GLY A 190 -15.01 11.77 -12.83
CA GLY A 190 -15.94 11.67 -13.96
C GLY A 190 -15.36 12.18 -15.28
N ASP A 191 -14.02 12.29 -15.37
CA ASP A 191 -13.30 12.75 -16.56
C ASP A 191 -13.00 11.57 -17.49
N LYS A 192 -13.86 11.39 -18.50
CA LYS A 192 -13.80 10.24 -19.42
C LYS A 192 -12.54 10.24 -20.28
N GLU A 193 -12.17 11.39 -20.83
CA GLU A 193 -10.99 11.51 -21.71
C GLU A 193 -9.70 11.26 -20.90
N GLY A 194 -9.61 11.86 -19.70
CA GLY A 194 -8.51 11.61 -18.78
C GLY A 194 -8.42 10.15 -18.34
N LEU A 195 -9.57 9.50 -18.09
CA LEU A 195 -9.64 8.09 -17.72
C LEU A 195 -9.14 7.16 -18.83
N GLU A 196 -9.56 7.38 -20.08
CA GLU A 196 -9.10 6.59 -21.24
C GLU A 196 -7.56 6.65 -21.39
N GLY A 197 -7.00 7.86 -21.28
CA GLY A 197 -5.55 8.04 -21.31
C GLY A 197 -4.83 7.39 -20.13
N ALA A 198 -5.40 7.46 -18.93
CA ALA A 198 -4.82 6.84 -17.73
C ALA A 198 -4.85 5.31 -17.82
N LEU A 199 -5.95 4.72 -18.31
CA LEU A 199 -6.08 3.28 -18.55
C LEU A 199 -5.02 2.79 -19.52
N HIS A 200 -4.89 3.46 -20.67
CA HIS A 200 -3.87 3.12 -21.66
C HIS A 200 -2.46 3.12 -21.06
N ASN A 201 -2.13 4.12 -20.23
CA ASN A 201 -0.83 4.20 -19.57
C ASN A 201 -0.61 3.08 -18.54
N ALA A 202 -1.63 2.75 -17.75
CA ALA A 202 -1.56 1.67 -16.76
C ALA A 202 -1.37 0.30 -17.44
N ASP A 203 -2.12 0.02 -18.51
CA ASP A 203 -2.01 -1.22 -19.30
C ASP A 203 -0.65 -1.33 -20.00
N CYS A 204 -0.19 -0.25 -20.63
CA CYS A 204 1.14 -0.22 -21.24
C CYS A 204 2.23 -0.48 -20.20
N CYS A 205 2.11 0.11 -19.00
CA CYS A 205 3.05 -0.13 -17.92
C CYS A 205 3.01 -1.58 -17.43
N LEU A 206 1.82 -2.16 -17.27
CA LEU A 206 1.65 -3.56 -16.89
C LEU A 206 2.30 -4.50 -17.91
N ALA A 207 2.18 -4.20 -19.21
CA ALA A 207 2.79 -4.99 -20.27
C ALA A 207 4.32 -4.98 -20.27
N LEU A 208 4.98 -4.06 -19.55
CA LEU A 208 6.44 -4.04 -19.38
C LEU A 208 6.95 -5.13 -18.42
N PHE A 209 6.09 -5.64 -17.55
CA PHE A 209 6.45 -6.70 -16.60
C PHE A 209 6.43 -8.06 -17.32
N LYS A 210 7.61 -8.50 -17.77
CA LYS A 210 7.78 -9.74 -18.54
C LYS A 210 7.65 -11.00 -17.69
N ASP A 211 8.14 -10.97 -16.46
CA ASP A 211 8.06 -12.08 -15.50
C ASP A 211 7.78 -11.50 -14.12
N PHE A 212 6.56 -11.75 -13.63
CA PHE A 212 6.22 -11.51 -12.24
C PHE A 212 6.86 -12.55 -11.33
N ASP A 213 7.08 -12.20 -10.06
CA ASP A 213 7.59 -13.14 -9.07
C ASP A 213 6.58 -14.25 -8.75
N PHE A 214 5.29 -13.95 -8.89
CA PHE A 214 4.21 -14.89 -8.64
C PHE A 214 3.19 -14.91 -9.78
N GLN A 215 2.63 -16.09 -10.03
CA GLN A 215 1.67 -16.32 -11.12
C GLN A 215 0.42 -15.46 -11.00
N TRP A 216 -0.02 -15.18 -9.77
CA TRP A 216 -1.22 -14.37 -9.50
C TRP A 216 -1.03 -12.87 -9.77
N GLN A 217 0.20 -12.35 -9.80
CA GLN A 217 0.44 -10.89 -9.85
C GLN A 217 -0.08 -10.25 -11.13
N SER A 218 0.07 -10.92 -12.28
CA SER A 218 -0.42 -10.36 -13.54
C SER A 218 -1.93 -10.18 -13.52
N GLN A 219 -2.67 -11.19 -13.07
CA GLN A 219 -4.12 -11.12 -12.95
C GLN A 219 -4.53 -10.08 -11.91
N TYR A 220 -3.90 -10.09 -10.73
CA TYR A 220 -4.17 -9.13 -9.66
C TYR A 220 -4.05 -7.68 -10.15
N TYR A 221 -2.99 -7.33 -10.88
CA TYR A 221 -2.82 -5.96 -11.36
C TYR A 221 -3.82 -5.58 -12.45
N ARG A 222 -4.24 -6.51 -13.32
CA ARG A 222 -5.33 -6.25 -14.28
C ARG A 222 -6.63 -5.94 -13.55
N GLU A 223 -7.02 -6.79 -12.60
CA GLU A 223 -8.22 -6.59 -11.79
C GLU A 223 -8.15 -5.28 -11.01
N ARG A 224 -6.97 -4.86 -10.55
CA ARG A 224 -6.82 -3.55 -9.89
C ARG A 224 -6.98 -2.36 -10.82
N ILE A 225 -6.52 -2.44 -12.07
CA ILE A 225 -6.78 -1.40 -13.09
C ILE A 225 -8.28 -1.31 -13.35
N ASP A 226 -8.94 -2.45 -13.54
CA ASP A 226 -10.39 -2.52 -13.80
C ASP A 226 -11.20 -1.98 -12.62
N ASN A 227 -10.86 -2.39 -11.40
CA ASN A 227 -11.50 -1.88 -10.18
C ASN A 227 -11.30 -0.36 -10.04
N ALA A 228 -10.08 0.14 -10.27
CA ALA A 228 -9.78 1.56 -10.20
C ALA A 228 -10.63 2.37 -11.19
N ALA A 229 -10.82 1.86 -12.42
CA ALA A 229 -11.68 2.48 -13.43
C ALA A 229 -13.15 2.53 -13.02
N ASN A 230 -13.59 1.58 -12.20
CA ASN A 230 -14.92 1.55 -11.58
C ASN A 230 -14.99 2.34 -10.25
N GLY A 231 -13.92 3.04 -9.87
CA GLY A 231 -13.86 3.85 -8.66
C GLY A 231 -13.73 3.03 -7.37
N ILE A 232 -13.10 1.85 -7.44
CA ILE A 232 -12.78 0.95 -6.33
C ILE A 232 -11.26 0.78 -6.27
N LEU A 233 -10.61 0.99 -5.12
CA LEU A 233 -9.14 0.96 -5.04
C LEU A 233 -8.57 0.29 -3.80
#